data_AF-A0A662HPL8-F1
#
_entry.id   AF-A0A662HPL8-F1
#
_cell.length_a   1.000
_cell.length_b   1.000
_cell.length_c   1.000
_cell.angle_alpha   90.00
_cell.angle_beta   90.00
_cell.angle_gamma   90.00
#
_symmetry.space_group_name_H-M   'P 1'
#
loop_
_entity.id
_entity.type
_entity.pdbx_description
1 polymer ?
#
loop_
_entity_poly.entity_id
_entity_poly.type
_entity_poly.pdbx_seq_one_letter_code
_entity_poly.pdbx_strand_id
1 'polypeptide(L)'
;MKIWSISMRRRSSSWIEDFILLAFFFVTVYAMVYIVLRISNFSNLEELLNFLKSPIMVTVYFVLGIITGIIGVKEIYFGIYRKGNVSLGFALVFISAMLFLTFYILSVNMLIDSLNKLVASMGI
;
A
#
# COMPACT_ATOMS: atom_id res chain seq x y z
N MET A 1 2.17 2.76 52.60
CA MET A 1 2.52 2.67 51.17
C MET A 1 1.36 1.96 50.46
N LYS A 2 0.49 2.71 49.76
CA LYS A 2 -0.68 2.14 49.06
C LYS A 2 -0.25 1.62 47.70
N ILE A 3 -0.22 0.30 47.53
CA ILE A 3 -0.01 -0.36 46.23
C ILE A 3 -1.32 -0.22 45.46
N TRP A 4 -1.33 0.65 44.45
CA TRP A 4 -2.42 0.73 43.49
C TRP A 4 -2.41 -0.55 42.65
N SER A 5 -3.42 -1.38 42.83
CA SER A 5 -3.71 -2.49 41.92
C SER A 5 -4.07 -1.91 40.55
N ILE A 6 -3.09 -1.87 39.64
CA ILE A 6 -3.34 -1.64 38.21
C ILE A 6 -4.18 -2.83 37.77
N SER A 7 -5.49 -2.60 37.65
CA SER A 7 -6.41 -3.58 37.09
C SER A 7 -5.92 -3.94 35.70
N MET A 8 -5.38 -5.15 35.58
CA MET A 8 -4.99 -5.74 34.32
C MET A 8 -6.28 -5.98 33.54
N ARG A 9 -6.65 -5.03 32.69
CA ARG A 9 -7.74 -5.18 31.73
C ARG A 9 -7.34 -6.30 30.77
N ARG A 10 -7.76 -7.54 31.06
CA ARG A 10 -7.79 -8.65 30.09
C ARG A 10 -8.68 -8.21 28.94
N ARG A 11 -8.11 -7.54 27.93
CA ARG A 11 -8.74 -7.41 26.62
C ARG A 11 -8.33 -8.63 25.82
N SER A 12 -9.19 -9.64 25.83
CA SER A 12 -9.16 -10.79 24.94
C SER A 12 -9.53 -10.38 23.51
N SER A 13 -8.78 -9.46 22.90
CA SER A 13 -8.95 -9.09 21.50
C SER A 13 -7.66 -9.38 20.77
N SER A 14 -7.57 -10.53 20.08
CA SER A 14 -6.25 -10.99 19.62
C SER A 14 -6.26 -11.90 18.39
N TRP A 15 -7.39 -12.25 17.80
CA TRP A 15 -7.35 -13.12 16.60
C TRP A 15 -8.48 -12.85 15.63
N ILE A 16 -9.69 -12.62 16.13
CA ILE A 16 -10.86 -12.29 15.31
C ILE A 16 -10.71 -10.93 14.62
N GLU A 17 -10.23 -9.89 15.32
CA GLU A 17 -9.95 -8.58 14.70
C GLU A 17 -8.89 -8.68 13.60
N ASP A 18 -7.85 -9.49 13.82
CA ASP A 18 -6.77 -9.67 12.85
C ASP A 18 -7.25 -10.47 11.62
N PHE A 19 -8.12 -11.46 11.82
CA PHE A 19 -8.78 -12.21 10.75
C PHE A 19 -9.73 -11.34 9.94
N ILE A 20 -10.48 -10.46 10.61
CA ILE A 20 -11.36 -9.49 9.95
C ILE A 20 -10.53 -8.52 9.10
N LEU A 21 -9.44 -8.00 9.65
CA LEU A 21 -8.53 -7.12 8.91
C LEU A 21 -7.94 -7.83 7.68
N LEU A 22 -7.53 -9.09 7.83
CA LEU A 22 -7.00 -9.91 6.76
C LEU A 22 -8.06 -10.23 5.69
N ALA A 23 -9.31 -10.46 6.08
CA ALA A 23 -10.42 -10.66 5.15
C ALA A 23 -10.72 -9.38 4.36
N PHE A 24 -10.83 -8.23 5.02
CA PHE A 24 -11.00 -6.93 4.36
C PHE A 24 -9.88 -6.63 3.38
N PHE A 25 -8.65 -6.99 3.77
CA PHE A 25 -7.48 -6.88 2.93
C PHE A 25 -7.59 -7.71 1.65
N PHE A 26 -7.91 -9.01 1.74
CA PHE A 26 -8.04 -9.86 0.56
C PHE A 26 -9.18 -9.40 -0.36
N VAL A 27 -10.29 -8.96 0.22
CA VAL A 27 -11.42 -8.37 -0.53
C VAL A 27 -10.98 -7.10 -1.25
N THR A 28 -10.18 -6.24 -0.61
CA THR A 28 -9.70 -4.99 -1.21
C THR A 28 -8.72 -5.26 -2.34
N VAL A 29 -7.78 -6.19 -2.17
CA VAL A 29 -6.86 -6.62 -3.23
C VAL A 29 -7.63 -7.21 -4.41
N TYR A 30 -8.58 -8.10 -4.14
CA TYR A 30 -9.43 -8.69 -5.19
C TYR A 30 -10.23 -7.63 -5.95
N ALA A 31 -10.85 -6.69 -5.23
CA ALA A 31 -11.61 -5.60 -5.85
C ALA A 31 -10.71 -4.71 -6.73
N MET A 32 -9.52 -4.33 -6.24
CA MET A 32 -8.53 -3.56 -7.00
C MET A 32 -8.11 -4.30 -8.29
N VAL A 33 -7.74 -5.57 -8.19
CA VAL A 33 -7.33 -6.38 -9.35
C VAL A 33 -8.49 -6.54 -10.34
N TYR A 34 -9.69 -6.82 -9.85
CA TYR A 34 -10.89 -6.96 -10.68
C TYR A 34 -11.22 -5.66 -11.43
N ILE A 35 -11.12 -4.52 -10.73
CA ILE A 35 -11.32 -3.19 -11.32
C ILE A 35 -10.26 -2.97 -12.41
N VAL A 36 -8.97 -3.13 -12.11
CA VAL A 36 -7.87 -2.96 -13.08
C VAL A 36 -8.07 -3.82 -14.33
N LEU A 37 -8.48 -5.09 -14.17
CA LEU A 37 -8.70 -6.01 -15.30
C LEU A 37 -9.92 -5.66 -16.17
N ARG A 38 -10.94 -4.97 -15.62
CA ARG A 38 -12.15 -4.56 -16.36
C ARG A 38 -12.15 -3.10 -16.82
N ILE A 39 -11.16 -2.31 -16.42
CA ILE A 39 -11.04 -0.88 -16.76
C ILE A 39 -10.76 -0.63 -18.25
N SER A 40 -10.37 -1.64 -19.03
CA SER A 40 -10.00 -1.52 -20.45
C SER A 40 -11.10 -1.03 -21.42
N ASN A 41 -12.34 -0.80 -20.95
CA ASN A 41 -13.50 -0.49 -21.80
C ASN A 41 -14.14 0.90 -21.57
N PHE A 42 -13.54 1.82 -20.82
CA PHE A 42 -14.12 3.16 -20.58
C PHE A 42 -13.22 4.30 -21.05
N SER A 43 -13.67 5.04 -22.06
CA SER A 43 -12.98 6.23 -22.61
C SER A 43 -12.72 7.34 -21.58
N ASN A 44 -13.63 7.54 -20.62
CA ASN A 44 -13.43 8.52 -19.53
C ASN A 44 -12.38 8.09 -18.48
N LEU A 45 -11.94 6.83 -18.49
CA LEU A 45 -10.89 6.34 -17.58
C LEU A 45 -9.49 6.49 -18.15
N GLU A 46 -9.36 6.78 -19.45
CA GLU A 46 -8.05 6.96 -20.08
C GLU A 46 -7.36 8.23 -19.57
N GLU A 47 -8.11 9.32 -19.39
CA GLU A 47 -7.62 10.54 -18.73
C GLU A 47 -7.25 10.29 -17.26
N LEU A 48 -8.04 9.51 -16.53
CA LEU A 48 -7.73 9.16 -15.14
C LEU A 48 -6.48 8.28 -15.06
N LEU A 49 -6.35 7.28 -15.94
CA LEU A 49 -5.16 6.44 -16.04
C LEU A 49 -3.93 7.26 -16.42
N ASN A 50 -4.05 8.20 -17.35
CA ASN A 50 -2.97 9.09 -17.74
C ASN A 50 -2.55 10.02 -16.58
N PHE A 51 -3.51 10.48 -15.78
CA PHE A 51 -3.23 11.22 -14.55
C PHE A 51 -2.51 10.36 -13.51
N LEU A 52 -2.99 9.15 -13.25
CA LEU A 52 -2.37 8.20 -12.30
C LEU A 52 -0.97 7.74 -12.77
N LYS A 53 -0.73 7.70 -14.08
CA LYS A 53 0.56 7.45 -14.72
C LYS A 53 1.43 8.71 -14.83
N SER A 54 1.02 9.86 -14.30
CA SER A 54 1.86 11.06 -14.40
C SER A 54 3.13 10.93 -13.53
N PRO A 55 4.26 11.53 -13.93
CA PRO A 55 5.50 11.52 -13.13
C PRO A 55 5.30 12.05 -11.71
N ILE A 56 4.37 13.00 -11.55
CA ILE A 56 3.99 13.57 -10.26
C ILE A 56 3.32 12.51 -9.39
N MET A 57 2.34 11.78 -9.92
CA MET A 57 1.67 10.70 -9.19
C MET A 57 2.60 9.54 -8.84
N VAL A 58 3.53 9.20 -9.74
CA VAL A 58 4.59 8.21 -9.46
C VAL A 58 5.43 8.62 -8.24
N THR A 59 5.83 9.90 -8.16
CA THR A 59 6.54 10.45 -7.00
C THR A 59 5.70 10.39 -5.73
N VAL A 60 4.40 10.68 -5.83
CA VAL A 60 3.47 10.60 -4.70
C VAL A 60 3.37 9.17 -4.15
N TYR A 61 3.26 8.15 -5.03
CA TYR A 61 3.25 6.75 -4.59
C TYR A 61 4.54 6.35 -3.86
N PHE A 62 5.69 6.82 -4.34
CA PHE A 62 6.97 6.58 -3.68
C PHE A 62 7.01 7.19 -2.27
N VAL A 63 6.64 8.47 -2.13
CA VAL A 63 6.65 9.17 -0.83
C VAL A 63 5.64 8.55 0.14
N LEU A 64 4.42 8.27 -0.32
CA LEU A 64 3.40 7.60 0.50
C LEU A 64 3.83 6.19 0.90
N GLY A 65 4.49 5.45 0.01
CA GLY A 65 5.07 4.14 0.30
C GLY A 65 6.06 4.24 1.45
N ILE A 66 7.01 5.17 1.40
CA ILE A 66 7.98 5.40 2.48
C ILE A 66 7.27 5.71 3.81
N ILE A 67 6.35 6.69 3.81
CA ILE A 67 5.67 7.13 5.04
C ILE A 67 4.87 5.98 5.65
N THR A 68 4.05 5.29 4.86
CA THR A 68 3.22 4.18 5.33
C THR A 68 4.07 3.01 5.82
N GLY A 69 5.19 2.72 5.16
CA GLY A 69 6.13 1.67 5.56
C GLY A 69 6.78 1.96 6.91
N ILE A 70 7.30 3.18 7.10
CA ILE A 70 7.92 3.60 8.36
C ILE A 70 6.91 3.56 9.51
N ILE A 71 5.70 4.09 9.30
CA ILE A 71 4.64 4.05 10.31
C ILE A 71 4.24 2.61 10.62
N GLY A 72 4.11 1.76 9.60
CA GLY A 72 3.78 0.35 9.78
C GLY A 72 4.82 -0.40 10.60
N VAL A 73 6.11 -0.26 10.29
CA VAL A 73 7.19 -0.89 11.06
C VAL A 73 7.22 -0.37 12.50
N LYS A 74 7.02 0.93 12.70
CA LYS A 74 6.92 1.54 14.03
C LYS A 74 5.77 0.94 14.84
N GLU A 75 4.58 0.79 14.25
CA GLU A 75 3.42 0.19 14.91
C GLU A 75 3.64 -1.29 15.24
N ILE A 76 4.28 -2.07 14.36
CA ILE A 76 4.67 -3.45 14.68
C ILE A 76 5.61 -3.48 15.89
N TYR A 77 6.64 -2.61 15.90
CA TYR A 77 7.61 -2.55 16.98
C TYR A 77 6.96 -2.19 18.34
N PHE A 78 6.10 -1.17 18.36
CA PHE A 78 5.36 -0.80 19.57
C PHE A 78 4.35 -1.87 19.99
N GLY A 79 3.68 -2.52 19.03
CA GLY A 79 2.75 -3.63 19.27
C GLY A 79 3.45 -4.80 19.97
N ILE A 80 4.62 -5.22 19.47
CA ILE A 80 5.43 -6.27 20.09
C ILE A 80 5.86 -5.86 21.50
N TYR A 81 6.40 -4.65 21.68
CA TYR A 81 6.91 -4.18 22.97
C TYR A 81 5.82 -4.03 24.03
N ARG A 82 4.61 -3.61 23.63
CA ARG A 82 3.46 -3.41 24.55
C ARG A 82 2.57 -4.65 24.69
N LYS A 83 2.94 -5.80 24.09
CA LYS A 83 2.08 -7.00 23.98
C LYS A 83 0.68 -6.67 23.45
N GLY A 84 0.62 -5.72 22.52
CA GLY A 84 -0.60 -5.24 21.87
C GLY A 84 -0.79 -5.86 20.49
N ASN A 85 -1.81 -5.39 19.78
CA ASN A 85 -2.10 -5.82 18.42
C ASN A 85 -1.05 -5.26 17.44
N VAL A 86 -0.61 -6.08 16.48
CA VAL A 86 0.36 -5.75 15.42
C VAL A 86 -0.29 -5.65 14.03
N SER A 87 -1.56 -6.01 13.89
CA SER A 87 -2.23 -6.14 12.58
C SER A 87 -2.32 -4.84 11.80
N LEU A 88 -2.55 -3.71 12.47
CA LEU A 88 -2.52 -2.39 11.83
C LEU A 88 -1.13 -2.08 11.26
N GLY A 89 -0.08 -2.42 12.00
CA GLY A 89 1.30 -2.26 11.54
C GLY A 89 1.58 -3.11 10.29
N PHE A 90 1.18 -4.38 10.30
CA PHE A 90 1.28 -5.25 9.13
C PHE A 90 0.48 -4.76 7.92
N ALA A 91 -0.74 -4.26 8.14
CA ALA A 91 -1.57 -3.69 7.08
C ALA A 91 -0.89 -2.47 6.44
N LEU A 92 -0.31 -1.57 7.24
CA LEU A 92 0.43 -0.40 6.75
C LEU A 92 1.69 -0.79 5.98
N VAL A 93 2.47 -1.77 6.47
CA VAL A 93 3.64 -2.29 5.75
C VAL A 93 3.24 -2.89 4.40
N PHE A 94 2.11 -3.59 4.33
CA PHE A 94 1.64 -4.12 3.07
C PHE A 94 1.15 -3.04 2.11
N ILE A 95 0.39 -2.04 2.58
CA ILE A 95 -0.02 -0.89 1.75
C ILE A 95 1.23 -0.21 1.16
N SER A 96 2.25 0.00 1.99
CA SER A 96 3.56 0.48 1.54
C SER A 96 4.15 -0.39 0.42
N ALA A 97 4.15 -1.71 0.58
CA ALA A 97 4.66 -2.63 -0.43
C ALA A 97 3.86 -2.54 -1.76
N MET A 98 2.53 -2.41 -1.70
CA MET A 98 1.68 -2.21 -2.88
C MET A 98 1.98 -0.88 -3.59
N LEU A 99 2.21 0.19 -2.82
CA LEU A 99 2.59 1.49 -3.36
C LEU A 99 3.96 1.42 -4.06
N PHE A 100 4.95 0.75 -3.47
CA PHE A 100 6.27 0.55 -4.09
C PHE A 100 6.19 -0.33 -5.35
N LEU A 101 5.37 -1.38 -5.34
CA LEU A 101 5.16 -2.22 -6.51
C LEU A 101 4.54 -1.42 -7.66
N THR A 102 3.52 -0.61 -7.35
CA THR A 102 2.88 0.29 -8.33
C THR A 102 3.88 1.30 -8.87
N PHE A 103 4.65 1.94 -7.99
CA PHE A 103 5.75 2.85 -8.37
C PHE A 103 6.75 2.17 -9.31
N TYR A 104 7.17 0.94 -8.99
CA TYR A 104 8.12 0.19 -9.80
C TYR A 104 7.59 -0.08 -11.21
N ILE A 105 6.37 -0.63 -11.32
CA ILE A 105 5.75 -0.94 -12.63
C ILE A 105 5.61 0.33 -13.47
N LEU A 106 5.14 1.43 -12.87
CA LEU A 106 4.99 2.70 -13.57
C LEU A 106 6.33 3.29 -14.03
N SER A 107 7.35 3.24 -13.18
CA SER A 107 8.70 3.74 -13.50
C SER A 107 9.33 2.95 -14.64
N VAL A 108 9.19 1.62 -14.64
CA VAL A 108 9.68 0.76 -15.72
C VAL A 108 8.97 1.08 -17.04
N ASN A 109 7.64 1.23 -17.02
CA ASN A 109 6.88 1.60 -18.22
C ASN A 109 7.31 2.97 -18.78
N MET A 110 7.50 3.98 -17.92
CA MET A 110 7.99 5.29 -18.35
C MET A 110 9.39 5.22 -18.97
N LEU A 111 10.28 4.39 -18.42
CA LEU A 111 11.61 4.19 -18.97
C LEU A 111 11.55 3.54 -20.35
N ILE A 112 10.74 2.49 -20.52
CA ILE A 112 10.53 1.81 -21.80
C ILE A 112 9.97 2.80 -22.83
N ASP A 113 8.94 3.59 -22.47
CA ASP A 113 8.36 4.59 -23.37
C ASP A 113 9.38 5.67 -23.78
N SER A 114 10.23 6.09 -22.85
CA SER A 114 11.29 7.08 -23.13
C SER A 114 12.35 6.52 -24.06
N LEU A 115 12.74 5.26 -23.87
CA LEU A 115 13.67 4.55 -24.76
C LEU A 115 13.07 4.36 -26.16
N ASN A 116 11.80 3.94 -26.25
CA ASN A 116 11.11 3.78 -27.53
C ASN A 116 11.04 5.10 -28.32
N LYS A 117 10.74 6.22 -27.63
CA LYS A 117 10.76 7.55 -28.23
C LYS A 117 12.14 7.96 -28.71
N LEU A 118 13.18 7.64 -27.93
CA LEU A 118 14.57 7.91 -28.30
C LEU A 118 14.98 7.12 -29.56
N VAL A 119 14.68 5.82 -29.61
CA VAL A 119 14.96 4.95 -30.77
C VAL A 119 14.24 5.48 -32.00
N ALA A 120 12.94 5.80 -31.89
CA ALA A 120 12.17 6.38 -32.99
C ALA A 120 12.75 7.72 -33.46
N SER A 121 13.28 8.55 -32.55
CA SER A 121 13.93 9.82 -32.92
C SER A 121 15.27 9.65 -33.64
N MET A 122 15.92 8.51 -33.47
CA MET A 122 17.15 8.15 -34.17
C MET A 122 16.90 7.53 -35.56
N GLY A 123 15.63 7.31 -35.95
CA GLY A 123 15.24 6.80 -37.26
C GLY A 123 15.51 5.30 -37.47
N ILE A 124 15.63 4.54 -36.38
CA ILE A 124 15.73 3.07 -36.38
C ILE A 124 14.36 2.47 -36.07
#